data_AF-A0A843JPK4-F1
#
_entry.id   AF-A0A843JPK4-F1
#
_cell.length_a   1.000
_cell.length_b   1.000
_cell.length_c   1.000
_cell.angle_alpha   90.00
_cell.angle_beta   90.00
_cell.angle_gamma   90.00
#
_symmetry.space_group_name_H-M   'P 1'
#
loop_
_entity.id
_entity.type
_entity.pdbx_description
1 polymer ?
#
loop_
_entity_poly.entity_id
_entity_poly.type
_entity_poly.pdbx_seq_one_letter_code
_entity_poly.pdbx_strand_id
1 'polypeptide(L)'
;LSTILTDMPIKVGTPIDDSLCDDCTDCQDVCPVDAINEVKWNSRREREEYFDAEKCFEFIKSEMKRTNGKSLCAKCGLACPYTKEYLGIKTDRELVKEL
;
A
#
# COMPACT_ATOMS: atom_id res chain seq x y z
N LEU A 1 6.78 -3.68 8.99
CA LEU A 1 8.03 -2.95 9.29
C LEU A 1 8.22 -2.97 10.79
N SER A 2 9.45 -3.18 11.26
CA SER A 2 9.81 -3.08 12.68
C SER A 2 11.03 -2.17 12.78
N THR A 3 11.12 -1.38 13.85
CA THR A 3 12.18 -0.38 14.04
C THR A 3 12.90 -0.63 15.36
N ILE A 4 14.23 -0.53 15.35
CA ILE A 4 15.09 -0.59 16.54
C ILE A 4 15.86 0.73 16.61
N LEU A 5 15.82 1.37 17.77
CA LEU A 5 16.64 2.55 18.06
C LEU A 5 17.94 2.11 18.71
N THR A 6 19.07 2.59 18.19
CA THR A 6 20.41 2.25 18.69
C THR A 6 21.35 3.43 18.55
N ASP A 7 22.32 3.52 19.45
CA ASP A 7 23.47 4.42 19.42
C ASP A 7 24.69 3.80 18.71
N MET A 8 24.59 2.54 18.26
CA MET A 8 25.65 1.86 17.53
C MET A 8 26.03 2.63 16.26
N PRO A 9 27.32 2.94 16.02
CA PRO A 9 27.74 3.65 14.83
C PRO A 9 27.60 2.74 13.60
N ILE A 10 26.61 3.02 12.76
CA ILE A 10 26.32 2.26 11.55
C ILE A 10 26.40 3.15 10.31
N LYS A 11 26.79 2.56 9.17
CA LYS A 11 26.68 3.23 7.88
C LYS A 11 25.20 3.34 7.50
N VAL A 12 24.72 4.56 7.32
CA VAL A 12 23.33 4.81 6.88
C VAL A 12 23.18 4.56 5.38
N GLY A 13 21.99 4.13 4.97
CA GLY A 13 21.62 3.99 3.56
C GLY A 13 21.28 5.33 2.91
N THR A 14 21.09 5.31 1.59
CA THR A 14 20.57 6.45 0.84
C THR A 14 19.05 6.44 0.89
N PRO A 15 18.38 7.53 1.30
CA PRO A 15 16.93 7.59 1.34
C PRO A 15 16.33 7.60 -0.08
N ILE A 16 15.11 7.08 -0.20
CA ILE A 16 14.23 7.31 -1.35
C ILE A 16 13.28 8.42 -0.92
N ASP A 17 13.35 9.58 -1.57
CA ASP A 17 12.57 10.76 -1.17
C ASP A 17 11.26 10.91 -1.96
N ASP A 18 11.16 10.30 -3.15
CA ASP A 18 9.99 10.39 -4.02
C ASP A 18 9.51 8.98 -4.40
N SER A 19 8.21 8.82 -4.63
CA SER A 19 7.66 7.55 -5.09
C SER A 19 8.29 7.12 -6.42
N LEU A 20 8.52 5.81 -6.58
CA LEU A 20 8.94 5.21 -7.85
C LEU A 20 7.72 4.78 -8.72
N CYS A 21 6.56 5.37 -8.45
CA CYS A 21 5.28 5.01 -9.07
C CYS A 21 4.97 5.88 -10.30
N ASP A 22 5.94 6.30 -11.13
CA ASP A 22 5.72 7.00 -12.42
C ASP A 22 4.34 6.68 -13.00
N ASP A 23 3.47 7.62 -13.37
CA ASP A 23 2.08 7.44 -13.89
C ASP A 23 1.19 6.22 -13.47
N CYS A 24 1.56 5.45 -12.45
CA CYS A 24 0.97 4.17 -12.11
C CYS A 24 -0.20 4.38 -11.15
N THR A 25 -1.34 3.81 -11.51
CA THR A 25 -2.60 3.91 -10.75
C THR A 25 -3.11 2.56 -10.25
N ASP A 26 -2.35 1.47 -10.42
CA ASP A 26 -2.80 0.10 -10.12
C ASP A 26 -3.42 -0.05 -8.73
N CYS A 27 -2.76 0.52 -7.71
CA CYS A 27 -3.25 0.41 -6.33
C CYS A 27 -4.50 1.26 -6.08
N GLN A 28 -4.63 2.41 -6.75
CA GLN A 28 -5.80 3.29 -6.69
C GLN A 28 -6.99 2.58 -7.32
N ASP A 29 -6.82 2.03 -8.52
CA ASP A 29 -7.89 1.42 -9.31
C ASP A 29 -8.51 0.18 -8.64
N VAL A 30 -7.73 -0.57 -7.85
CA VAL A 30 -8.22 -1.76 -7.15
C VAL A 30 -8.72 -1.48 -5.74
N CYS A 31 -8.60 -0.25 -5.26
CA CYS A 31 -9.01 0.10 -3.91
C CYS A 31 -10.54 0.09 -3.83
N PRO A 32 -11.17 -0.76 -2.99
CA PRO A 32 -12.63 -0.89 -2.94
C PRO A 32 -13.34 0.32 -2.32
N VAL A 33 -12.57 1.21 -1.70
CA VAL A 33 -13.07 2.40 -1.00
C VAL A 33 -12.28 3.64 -1.38
N ASP A 34 -11.57 3.68 -2.51
CA ASP A 34 -10.85 4.88 -2.97
C ASP A 34 -10.07 5.59 -1.85
N ALA A 35 -9.28 4.82 -1.08
CA ALA A 35 -8.49 5.34 0.04
C ALA A 35 -7.10 5.81 -0.38
N ILE A 36 -6.67 5.52 -1.60
CA ILE A 36 -5.38 5.95 -2.16
C ILE A 36 -5.67 7.11 -3.11
N ASN A 37 -5.13 8.29 -2.82
CA ASN A 37 -5.35 9.47 -3.63
C ASN A 37 -4.44 9.47 -4.87
N GLU A 38 -4.76 10.33 -5.84
CA GLU A 38 -3.93 10.56 -7.04
C GLU A 38 -2.55 11.15 -6.69
N VAL A 39 -2.45 11.83 -5.55
CA VAL A 39 -1.21 12.42 -5.05
C VAL A 39 -0.23 11.32 -4.66
N LYS A 40 0.97 11.34 -5.25
CA LYS A 40 2.02 10.36 -4.94
C LYS A 40 2.71 10.63 -3.60
N TRP A 41 3.25 9.60 -2.98
CA TRP A 41 4.07 9.76 -1.79
C TRP A 41 5.40 10.50 -2.08
N ASN A 42 5.84 11.34 -1.16
CA ASN A 42 7.23 11.78 -1.03
C ASN A 42 7.54 12.11 0.46
N SER A 43 8.82 12.30 0.79
CA SER A 43 9.29 12.50 2.17
C SER A 43 8.84 13.81 2.83
N ARG A 44 8.20 14.71 2.07
CA ARG A 44 7.73 16.03 2.52
C ARG A 44 6.21 16.12 2.67
N ARG A 45 5.49 15.04 2.36
CA ARG A 45 4.02 14.99 2.40
C ARG A 45 3.51 14.32 3.66
N GLU A 46 2.46 14.88 4.22
CA GLU A 46 1.66 14.25 5.26
C GLU A 46 0.88 13.06 4.68
N ARG A 47 0.61 12.06 5.52
CA ARG A 47 0.00 10.80 5.08
C ARG A 47 -1.35 11.04 4.41
N GLU A 48 -2.14 11.93 4.97
CA GLU A 48 -3.50 12.23 4.58
C GLU A 48 -3.57 12.88 3.17
N GLU A 49 -2.45 13.39 2.66
CA GLU A 49 -2.39 13.94 1.29
C GLU A 49 -2.48 12.85 0.23
N TYR A 50 -1.93 11.65 0.48
CA TYR A 50 -1.87 10.55 -0.49
C TYR A 50 -2.64 9.30 -0.06
N PHE A 51 -3.05 9.20 1.21
CA PHE A 51 -3.73 8.02 1.74
C PHE A 51 -4.71 8.34 2.87
N ASP A 52 -5.99 8.03 2.67
CA ASP A 52 -7.05 8.06 3.68
C ASP A 52 -7.00 6.80 4.56
N ALA A 53 -6.24 6.89 5.65
CA ALA A 53 -6.05 5.79 6.58
C ALA A 53 -7.34 5.39 7.32
N GLU A 54 -8.25 6.35 7.57
CA GLU A 54 -9.49 6.08 8.29
C GLU A 54 -10.46 5.29 7.41
N LYS A 55 -10.65 5.72 6.17
CA LYS A 55 -11.50 5.03 5.18
C LYS A 55 -11.00 3.61 4.89
N CYS A 56 -9.69 3.43 4.77
CA CYS A 56 -9.08 2.11 4.63
C CYS A 56 -9.32 1.23 5.87
N PHE A 57 -9.11 1.79 7.07
CA PHE A 57 -9.26 1.05 8.31
C PHE A 57 -10.69 0.59 8.57
N GLU A 58 -11.69 1.46 8.37
CA GLU A 58 -13.09 1.08 8.56
C GLU A 58 -13.53 0.01 7.55
N PHE A 59 -13.04 0.05 6.31
CA PHE A 59 -13.24 -1.04 5.35
C PHE A 59 -12.64 -2.35 5.84
N ILE A 60 -11.37 -2.36 6.25
CA ILE A 60 -10.68 -3.56 6.76
C ILE A 60 -11.43 -4.13 7.96
N LYS A 61 -11.87 -3.30 8.90
CA LYS A 61 -12.65 -3.72 10.07
C LYS A 61 -13.97 -4.39 9.67
N SER A 62 -14.66 -3.87 8.66
CA SER A 62 -15.88 -4.48 8.13
C SER A 62 -15.60 -5.85 7.48
N GLU A 63 -14.49 -5.96 6.74
CA GLU A 63 -14.03 -7.18 6.08
C GLU A 63 -13.58 -8.24 7.08
N MET A 64 -12.84 -7.86 8.11
CA MET A 64 -12.48 -8.73 9.21
C MET A 64 -13.73 -9.28 9.90
N LYS A 65 -14.76 -8.45 10.13
CA LYS A 65 -16.02 -8.92 10.70
C LYS A 65 -16.73 -9.92 9.76
N ARG A 66 -16.82 -9.61 8.46
CA ARG A 66 -17.46 -10.46 7.43
C ARG A 66 -16.76 -11.82 7.27
N THR A 67 -15.45 -11.85 7.42
CA THR A 67 -14.61 -13.02 7.15
C THR A 67 -14.16 -13.77 8.41
N ASN A 68 -14.69 -13.41 9.59
CA ASN A 68 -14.22 -13.94 10.89
C ASN A 68 -12.69 -13.77 11.09
N GLY A 69 -12.18 -12.60 10.72
CA GLY A 69 -10.78 -12.19 10.90
C GLY A 69 -9.80 -12.67 9.83
N LYS A 70 -10.30 -13.25 8.72
CA LYS A 70 -9.45 -13.86 7.69
C LYS A 70 -9.02 -12.90 6.57
N SER A 71 -9.62 -11.72 6.47
CA SER A 71 -9.28 -10.73 5.44
C SER A 71 -8.72 -9.45 6.05
N LEU A 72 -7.64 -8.93 5.44
CA LEU A 72 -7.05 -7.62 5.70
C LEU A 72 -7.08 -6.73 4.45
N CYS A 73 -7.92 -7.06 3.46
CA CYS A 73 -7.96 -6.47 2.12
C CYS A 73 -6.66 -6.68 1.31
N ALA A 74 -5.59 -5.93 1.60
CA ALA A 74 -4.28 -6.01 0.95
C ALA A 74 -4.25 -5.91 -0.61
N LYS A 75 -5.37 -5.57 -1.26
CA LYS A 75 -5.49 -5.48 -2.72
C LYS A 75 -4.47 -4.53 -3.36
N CYS A 76 -4.21 -3.39 -2.73
CA CYS A 76 -3.23 -2.41 -3.21
C CYS A 76 -1.80 -3.00 -3.30
N GLY A 77 -1.40 -3.84 -2.34
CA GLY A 77 -0.14 -4.56 -2.39
C GLY A 77 -0.13 -5.61 -3.49
N LEU A 78 -1.20 -6.38 -3.64
CA LEU A 78 -1.31 -7.40 -4.68
C LEU A 78 -1.33 -6.84 -6.11
N ALA A 79 -1.88 -5.64 -6.30
CA ALA A 79 -1.89 -4.94 -7.59
C ALA A 79 -0.55 -4.28 -7.95
N CYS A 80 0.30 -3.98 -6.96
CA CYS A 80 1.56 -3.27 -7.17
C CYS A 80 2.50 -4.04 -8.12
N PRO A 81 3.01 -3.41 -9.20
CA PRO A 81 3.97 -4.04 -10.12
C PRO A 81 5.22 -4.59 -9.42
N TYR A 82 5.76 -3.87 -8.44
CA TYR A 82 6.90 -4.33 -7.64
C TYR A 82 6.61 -5.60 -6.85
N THR A 83 5.40 -5.73 -6.31
CA THR A 83 4.98 -6.96 -5.60
C THR A 83 4.81 -8.12 -6.57
N LYS A 84 4.22 -7.88 -7.75
CA LYS A 84 4.08 -8.90 -8.79
C LYS A 84 5.43 -9.41 -9.28
N GLU A 85 6.37 -8.51 -9.54
CA GLU A 85 7.74 -8.83 -9.93
C GLU A 85 8.46 -9.62 -8.84
N TYR A 86 8.43 -9.14 -7.59
CA TYR A 86 9.06 -9.81 -6.46
C TYR A 86 8.54 -11.24 -6.22
N LEU A 87 7.22 -11.45 -6.37
CA LEU A 87 6.59 -12.75 -6.17
C LEU A 87 6.58 -13.64 -7.43
N GLY A 88 6.95 -13.12 -8.60
CA GLY A 88 6.86 -13.83 -9.87
C GLY A 88 5.42 -14.19 -10.28
N ILE A 89 4.43 -13.41 -9.85
CA ILE A 89 3.00 -13.66 -10.14
C ILE A 89 2.51 -12.79 -11.30
N LYS A 90 1.53 -13.32 -12.05
CA LYS A 90 0.80 -12.56 -13.07
C LYS A 90 -0.65 -12.44 -12.63
N THR A 91 -1.03 -11.24 -12.22
CA THR A 91 -2.42 -10.89 -11.86
C THR A 91 -2.77 -9.57 -12.54
N ASP A 92 -3.94 -9.52 -13.20
CA ASP A 92 -4.49 -8.28 -13.73
C ASP A 92 -5.32 -7.54 -12.66
N ARG A 93 -5.69 -6.29 -12.95
CA ARG A 93 -6.40 -5.43 -12.00
C ARG A 93 -7.83 -5.92 -11.72
N GLU A 94 -8.49 -6.56 -12.68
CA GLU A 94 -9.87 -7.04 -12.52
C GLU A 94 -9.92 -8.24 -11.58
N LEU A 95 -9.00 -9.20 -11.74
CA LEU A 95 -8.86 -10.31 -10.80
C LEU A 95 -8.60 -9.81 -9.36
N VAL A 96 -7.77 -8.78 -9.20
CA VAL A 96 -7.50 -8.22 -7.86
C VAL A 96 -8.74 -7.54 -7.27
N LYS A 97 -9.60 -6.92 -8.09
CA LYS A 97 -10.87 -6.32 -7.65
C LYS A 97 -11.88 -7.38 -7.17
N GLU A 98 -11.83 -8.58 -7.71
CA GLU A 98 -12.77 -9.68 -7.37
C GLU A 98 -12.42 -10.43 -6.06
N LEU A 99 -11.17 -10.41 -5.61
CA LEU A 99 -10.70 -11.10 -4.39
C LEU A 99 -11.33 -10.59 -3.08
#